data_AF-A0A6N8ITC4-F1
#
_entry.id   AF-A0A6N8ITC4-F1
#
_cell.length_a   1.000
_cell.length_b   1.000
_cell.length_c   1.000
_cell.angle_alpha   90.00
_cell.angle_beta   90.00
_cell.angle_gamma   90.00
#
_symmetry.space_group_name_H-M   'P 1'
#
loop_
_entity.id
_entity.type
_entity.pdbx_description
1 polymer ?
#
loop_
_entity_poly.entity_id
_entity_poly.type
_entity_poly.pdbx_seq_one_letter_code
_entity_poly.pdbx_strand_id
1 'polypeptide(L)'
;MGTRTIARTADWQTHERLLVGLRGWHMALCALETGDGSGEYTGYYKICAGEPASYWEADCLLKGCSQVPRRSPRDALRDAEDMARSAVYHLPAPRALAAVRAARPLNVYERHDLYERTRRV
;
A
#
# COMPACT_ATOMS: atom_id res chain seq x y z
N MET A 1 23.44 4.40 7.83
CA MET A 1 22.61 4.13 6.63
C MET A 1 21.43 5.09 6.63
N GLY A 2 21.52 6.21 5.91
CA GLY A 2 20.43 7.18 5.82
C GLY A 2 19.40 6.74 4.78
N THR A 3 18.13 6.64 5.18
CA THR A 3 17.00 6.53 4.25
C THR A 3 17.01 7.75 3.33
N ARG A 4 17.40 7.57 2.07
CA ARG A 4 17.23 8.58 1.02
C ARG A 4 15.75 8.69 0.71
N THR A 5 15.07 9.63 1.35
CA THR A 5 13.72 10.05 0.98
C THR A 5 13.82 10.79 -0.36
N ILE A 6 13.59 10.09 -1.47
CA ILE A 6 13.34 10.77 -2.75
C ILE A 6 11.86 11.15 -2.73
N ALA A 7 11.55 12.31 -2.14
CA ALA A 7 10.26 12.93 -2.37
C ALA A 7 10.30 13.50 -3.79
N ARG A 8 9.72 12.77 -4.76
CA ARG A 8 9.31 13.45 -6.00
C ARG A 8 8.25 14.45 -5.57
N THR A 9 8.56 15.73 -5.79
CA THR A 9 7.78 16.89 -5.41
C THR A 9 6.31 16.66 -5.75
N ALA A 10 5.44 16.83 -4.76
CA ALA A 10 4.01 16.92 -4.96
C ALA A 10 3.76 17.97 -6.06
N ASP A 11 3.22 17.55 -7.21
CA ASP A 11 2.53 18.51 -8.04
C ASP A 11 1.21 18.85 -7.34
N TRP A 12 0.80 20.09 -7.45
CA TRP A 12 -0.41 20.60 -6.78
C TRP A 12 -1.70 20.10 -7.45
N GLN A 13 -1.62 19.18 -8.42
CA GLN A 13 -2.79 18.60 -9.09
C GLN A 13 -3.13 17.19 -8.59
N THR A 14 -2.17 16.45 -8.05
CA THR A 14 -2.38 15.03 -7.71
C THR A 14 -2.47 14.75 -6.23
N HIS A 15 -2.08 15.69 -5.35
CA HIS A 15 -1.98 15.45 -3.89
C HIS A 15 -1.28 14.12 -3.58
N GLU A 16 -0.30 13.73 -4.41
CA GLU A 16 0.38 12.44 -4.34
C GLU A 16 1.74 12.56 -3.67
N ARG A 17 2.17 11.46 -3.05
CA ARG A 17 3.52 11.33 -2.52
C ARG A 17 4.02 9.91 -2.63
N LEU A 18 5.18 9.74 -3.25
CA LEU A 18 5.88 8.46 -3.32
C LEU A 18 7.00 8.45 -2.29
N LEU A 19 7.11 7.35 -1.55
CA LEU A 19 8.14 7.11 -0.55
C LEU A 19 8.81 5.79 -0.85
N VAL A 20 10.14 5.76 -0.72
CA VAL A 20 10.93 4.57 -0.99
C VAL A 20 11.69 4.12 0.26
N GLY A 21 11.84 2.81 0.43
CA GLY A 21 12.90 2.25 1.26
C GLY A 21 12.56 1.94 2.72
N LEU A 22 11.29 1.84 3.12
CA LEU A 22 10.98 1.38 4.46
C LEU A 22 10.96 -0.16 4.50
N ARG A 23 12.00 -0.76 5.10
CA ARG A 23 12.18 -2.24 5.17
C ARG A 23 12.11 -2.93 3.79
N GLY A 24 12.56 -2.23 2.75
CA GLY A 24 12.51 -2.70 1.36
C GLY A 24 11.16 -2.52 0.66
N TRP A 25 10.15 -1.98 1.35
CA TRP A 25 8.88 -1.62 0.74
C TRP A 25 8.90 -0.20 0.20
N HIS A 26 8.13 0.02 -0.85
CA HIS A 26 7.81 1.32 -1.40
C HIS A 26 6.37 1.67 -1.03
N MET A 27 6.07 2.96 -0.89
CA MET A 27 4.74 3.45 -0.57
C MET A 27 4.34 4.50 -1.61
N ALA A 28 3.11 4.41 -2.07
CA ALA A 28 2.47 5.48 -2.83
C ALA A 28 1.31 6.01 -2.00
N LEU A 29 1.21 7.32 -1.85
CA LEU A 29 0.20 8.00 -1.05
C LEU A 29 -0.55 8.98 -1.93
N CYS A 30 -1.83 9.21 -1.65
CA CYS A 30 -2.57 10.34 -2.20
C CYS A 30 -3.52 10.93 -1.16
N ALA A 31 -3.92 12.19 -1.30
CA ALA A 31 -5.05 12.76 -0.57
C ALA A 31 -6.18 13.12 -1.54
N LEU A 32 -7.38 12.64 -1.25
CA LEU A 32 -8.57 12.90 -2.07
C LEU A 32 -9.61 13.65 -1.25
N GLU A 33 -10.19 14.67 -1.87
CA GLU A 33 -11.28 15.42 -1.27
C GLU A 33 -12.51 14.51 -1.09
N THR A 34 -13.18 14.64 0.05
CA THR A 34 -14.44 13.95 0.32
C THR A 34 -15.51 14.57 -0.59
N GLY A 35 -16.11 13.75 -1.45
CA GLY A 35 -17.09 14.19 -2.46
C GLY A 35 -18.43 14.69 -1.90
N ASP A 36 -18.50 14.98 -0.61
CA ASP A 36 -19.68 15.48 0.11
C ASP A 36 -19.74 17.01 0.20
N GLY A 37 -18.75 17.71 -0.38
CA GLY A 37 -18.70 19.17 -0.41
C GLY A 37 -18.23 19.80 0.92
N SER A 38 -17.73 19.00 1.87
CA SER A 38 -17.17 19.51 3.12
C SER A 38 -15.80 20.18 2.97
N GLY A 39 -15.11 19.96 1.84
CA GLY A 39 -13.74 20.42 1.63
C GLY A 39 -12.71 19.66 2.48
N GLU A 40 -13.08 18.50 3.04
CA GLU A 40 -12.18 17.64 3.79
C GLU A 40 -11.49 16.65 2.85
N TYR A 41 -10.36 16.11 3.30
CA TYR A 41 -9.48 15.21 2.54
C TYR A 41 -9.27 13.93 3.31
N THR A 42 -9.37 12.79 2.63
CA THR A 42 -8.95 11.48 3.15
C THR A 42 -7.62 11.10 2.53
N GLY A 43 -6.69 10.65 3.37
CA GLY A 43 -5.40 10.15 2.93
C GLY A 43 -5.50 8.68 2.56
N TYR A 44 -4.92 8.28 1.44
CA TYR A 44 -4.84 6.90 1.00
C TYR A 44 -3.40 6.48 0.82
N TYR A 45 -3.13 5.19 1.01
CA TYR A 45 -1.81 4.62 0.83
C TYR A 45 -1.85 3.25 0.15
N LYS A 46 -0.80 2.96 -0.59
CA LYS A 46 -0.49 1.66 -1.18
C LYS A 46 0.93 1.24 -0.79
N ILE A 47 1.13 -0.04 -0.48
CA ILE A 47 2.45 -0.61 -0.13
C ILE A 47 2.87 -1.62 -1.20
N CYS A 48 4.01 -1.33 -1.84
CA CYS A 48 4.43 -1.94 -3.09
C CYS A 48 5.80 -2.61 -2.90
N ALA A 49 5.98 -3.79 -3.49
CA ALA A 49 7.24 -4.54 -3.40
C ALA A 49 8.36 -3.92 -4.27
N GLY A 50 7.98 -3.19 -5.31
CA GLY A 50 8.87 -2.41 -6.17
C GLY A 50 8.46 -0.95 -6.21
N GLU A 51 9.31 -0.11 -6.80
CA GLU A 51 9.08 1.33 -6.91
C GLU A 51 7.88 1.64 -7.83
N PRO A 52 6.82 2.26 -7.32
CA PRO A 52 5.66 2.64 -8.13
C PRO A 52 5.95 3.90 -8.94
N ALA A 53 5.34 4.03 -10.12
CA ALA A 53 5.41 5.25 -10.93
C ALA A 53 4.47 6.36 -10.42
N SER A 54 3.30 5.98 -9.92
CA SER A 54 2.25 6.86 -9.36
C SER A 54 1.39 6.09 -8.35
N TYR A 55 0.57 6.79 -7.55
CA TYR A 55 -0.43 6.12 -6.72
C TYR A 55 -1.44 5.34 -7.56
N TRP A 56 -1.87 5.89 -8.70
CA TRP A 56 -2.95 5.31 -9.51
C TRP A 56 -2.56 4.01 -10.21
N GLU A 57 -1.39 4.01 -10.84
CA GLU A 57 -0.94 2.90 -11.69
C GLU A 57 -0.29 1.76 -10.91
N ALA A 58 -0.01 1.96 -9.61
CA ALA A 58 0.72 0.97 -8.84
C ALA A 58 -0.10 -0.29 -8.51
N ASP A 59 0.43 -1.46 -8.93
CA ASP A 59 0.00 -2.79 -8.50
C ASP A 59 0.70 -3.20 -7.19
N CYS A 60 0.05 -2.89 -6.08
CA CYS A 60 0.62 -3.01 -4.74
C CYS A 60 -0.07 -4.08 -3.92
N LEU A 61 0.66 -4.63 -2.96
CA LEU A 61 0.18 -5.71 -2.10
C LEU A 61 -0.98 -5.27 -1.22
N LEU A 62 -0.83 -4.11 -0.59
CA LEU A 62 -1.72 -3.62 0.44
C LEU A 62 -2.17 -2.21 0.08
N LYS A 63 -3.44 -1.93 0.31
CA LYS A 63 -4.07 -0.62 0.11
C LYS A 63 -4.85 -0.27 1.38
N GLY A 64 -4.85 0.99 1.77
CA GLY A 64 -5.60 1.47 2.93
C GLY A 64 -5.79 2.98 2.92
N CYS A 65 -6.42 3.50 3.97
CA CYS A 65 -6.67 4.93 4.15
C CYS A 65 -6.51 5.38 5.61
N SER A 66 -6.39 6.69 5.79
CA SER A 66 -6.53 7.34 7.10
C SER A 66 -7.97 7.19 7.58
N GLN A 67 -8.14 7.11 8.90
CA GLN A 67 -9.46 6.92 9.52
C GLN A 67 -10.23 8.23 9.71
N VAL A 68 -9.53 9.36 9.69
CA VAL A 68 -10.10 10.68 10.00
C VAL A 68 -9.88 11.60 8.79
N PRO A 69 -10.94 12.22 8.24
CA PRO A 69 -10.82 13.28 7.25
C PRO A 69 -10.10 14.50 7.81
N ARG A 70 -9.38 15.22 6.96
CA ARG A 70 -8.59 16.40 7.33
C ARG A 70 -8.96 17.59 6.48
N ARG A 71 -8.91 18.78 7.05
CA ARG A 71 -9.16 20.04 6.31
C ARG A 71 -8.02 20.43 5.36
N SER A 72 -6.95 19.64 5.30
CA SER A 72 -5.85 19.89 4.39
C SER A 72 -5.37 18.58 3.73
N PRO A 73 -5.02 18.61 2.44
CA PRO A 73 -4.46 17.45 1.75
C PRO A 73 -3.11 17.03 2.35
N ARG A 74 -2.35 17.99 2.91
CA ARG A 74 -1.08 17.73 3.58
C ARG A 74 -1.25 16.87 4.82
N ASP A 75 -2.23 17.19 5.67
CA ASP A 75 -2.46 16.43 6.91
C ASP A 75 -3.03 15.04 6.59
N ALA A 76 -3.91 14.95 5.59
CA ALA A 76 -4.39 13.67 5.08
C ALA A 76 -3.23 12.77 4.59
N LEU A 77 -2.30 13.32 3.82
CA LEU A 77 -1.10 12.61 3.38
C LEU A 77 -0.21 12.17 4.55
N ARG A 78 -0.07 13.01 5.58
CA ARG A 78 0.71 12.67 6.77
C ARG A 78 0.09 11.49 7.52
N ASP A 79 -1.22 11.50 7.73
CA ASP A 79 -1.93 10.38 8.35
C ASP A 79 -1.79 9.09 7.51
N ALA A 80 -1.91 9.19 6.19
CA ALA A 80 -1.70 8.06 5.29
C ALA A 80 -0.27 7.51 5.39
N GLU A 81 0.73 8.39 5.50
CA GLU A 81 2.13 7.98 5.73
C GLU A 81 2.30 7.24 7.06
N ASP A 82 1.74 7.77 8.16
CA ASP A 82 1.84 7.15 9.48
C ASP A 82 1.17 5.76 9.51
N MET A 83 -0.01 5.64 8.89
CA MET A 83 -0.71 4.37 8.72
C MET A 83 0.08 3.39 7.85
N ALA A 84 0.63 3.85 6.72
CA ALA A 84 1.45 3.03 5.84
C ALA A 84 2.72 2.53 6.54
N ARG A 85 3.39 3.41 7.31
CA ARG A 85 4.56 3.05 8.12
C ARG A 85 4.21 1.97 9.14
N SER A 86 3.11 2.14 9.86
CA SER A 86 2.60 1.14 10.81
C SER A 86 2.36 -0.21 10.12
N ALA A 87 1.65 -0.21 8.98
CA ALA A 87 1.38 -1.43 8.21
C ALA A 87 2.67 -2.13 7.75
N VAL A 88 3.68 -1.39 7.28
CA VAL A 88 4.98 -1.95 6.87
C VAL A 88 5.71 -2.67 8.02
N TYR A 89 5.56 -2.23 9.27
CA TYR A 89 6.19 -2.91 10.41
C TYR A 89 5.61 -4.31 10.64
N HIS A 90 4.36 -4.53 10.28
CA HIS A 90 3.69 -5.83 10.40
C HIS A 90 3.84 -6.73 9.18
N LEU A 91 4.44 -6.24 8.08
CA LEU A 91 4.68 -7.03 6.89
C LEU A 91 5.99 -7.84 6.99
N PRO A 92 6.02 -9.06 6.41
CA PRO A 92 7.27 -9.76 6.13
C PRO A 92 8.12 -8.97 5.12
N ALA A 93 9.39 -9.34 4.95
CA ALA A 93 10.25 -8.70 3.96
C ALA A 93 9.69 -8.90 2.52
N PRO A 94 9.82 -7.91 1.61
CA PRO A 94 9.23 -7.99 0.27
C PRO A 94 9.70 -9.21 -0.54
N ARG A 95 10.97 -9.62 -0.38
CA ARG A 95 11.53 -10.81 -1.04
C ARG A 95 10.82 -12.11 -0.63
N ALA A 96 10.43 -12.23 0.63
CA ALA A 96 9.66 -13.38 1.09
C ALA A 96 8.26 -13.40 0.46
N LEU A 97 7.69 -12.23 0.21
CA LEU A 97 6.35 -12.12 -0.35
C LEU A 97 6.30 -12.33 -1.87
N ALA A 98 7.37 -12.00 -2.61
CA ALA A 98 7.52 -12.40 -4.01
C ALA A 98 7.50 -13.93 -4.15
N ALA A 99 8.12 -14.66 -3.23
CA ALA A 99 8.03 -16.12 -3.17
C ALA A 99 6.60 -16.61 -2.88
N VAL A 100 5.82 -15.92 -2.03
CA VAL A 100 4.40 -16.24 -1.77
C VAL A 100 3.50 -15.94 -2.97
N ARG A 101 3.70 -14.81 -3.68
CA ARG A 101 2.94 -14.49 -4.92
C ARG A 101 3.27 -15.47 -6.05
N ALA A 102 4.55 -15.83 -6.20
CA ALA A 102 4.99 -16.84 -7.17
C ALA A 102 4.47 -18.25 -6.84
N ALA A 103 4.32 -18.58 -5.56
CA ALA A 103 3.78 -19.86 -5.10
C ALA A 103 2.28 -20.04 -5.38
N ARG A 104 1.59 -19.03 -5.95
CA ARG A 104 0.14 -18.97 -6.20
C ARG A 104 -0.68 -19.68 -5.11
N PRO A 105 -1.16 -18.96 -4.07
CA PRO A 105 -1.98 -19.60 -3.05
C PRO A 105 -3.15 -20.34 -3.71
N LEU A 106 -3.26 -21.63 -3.39
CA LEU A 106 -4.33 -22.47 -3.92
C LEU A 106 -5.68 -21.81 -3.61
N ASN A 107 -6.53 -21.70 -4.62
CA ASN A 107 -7.89 -21.24 -4.41
C ASN A 107 -8.67 -22.28 -3.57
N VAL A 108 -9.87 -21.92 -3.11
CA VAL A 108 -10.69 -22.81 -2.26
C VAL A 108 -10.96 -24.17 -2.92
N TYR A 109 -11.17 -24.19 -4.24
CA TYR A 109 -11.43 -25.43 -4.99
C TYR A 109 -10.20 -26.33 -5.07
N GLU A 110 -9.03 -25.73 -5.27
CA GLU A 110 -7.76 -26.47 -5.36
C GLU A 110 -7.32 -27.03 -4.01
N ARG A 111 -7.64 -26.33 -2.91
CA ARG A 111 -7.46 -26.86 -1.55
C ARG A 111 -8.38 -28.04 -1.28
N HIS A 112 -9.63 -27.98 -1.72
CA HIS A 112 -10.59 -29.06 -1.56
C HIS A 112 -10.19 -30.31 -2.36
N ASP A 113 -9.78 -30.16 -3.62
CA ASP A 113 -9.32 -31.27 -4.46
C ASP A 113 -8.06 -31.95 -3.88
N LEU A 114 -7.12 -31.16 -3.34
CA LEU A 114 -5.93 -31.70 -2.66
C LEU A 114 -6.31 -32.50 -1.40
N TYR A 115 -7.28 -32.03 -0.63
CA TYR A 115 -7.78 -32.70 0.57
C TYR A 115 -8.49 -34.02 0.25
N GLU A 116 -9.33 -34.04 -0.79
CA GLU A 116 -10.03 -35.25 -1.24
C GLU A 116 -9.06 -36.31 -1.79
N ARG A 117 -8.01 -35.89 -2.51
CA ARG A 117 -6.99 -36.81 -3.05
C ARG A 117 -6.11 -37.42 -1.96
N THR A 118 -5.81 -36.68 -0.90
CA THR A 118 -4.98 -37.16 0.22
C THR A 118 -5.75 -38.06 1.20
N ARG A 119 -7.09 -38.04 1.18
CA ARG A 119 -7.96 -38.95 1.94
C ARG A 119 -8.14 -40.34 1.31
N ARG A 120 -7.70 -40.54 0.06
CA ARG A 120 -7.82 -41.81 -0.68
C ARG A 120 -6.55 -42.65 -0.65
N VAL A 121 -5.59 -42.31 0.21
CA VAL A 121 -4.34 -43.06 0.44
C VAL A 121 -4.39 -43.70 1.82
#